data_AF-A0A3N5W0Z1-F1
#
_entry.id   AF-A0A3N5W0Z1-F1
#
_cell.length_a   1.000
_cell.length_b   1.000
_cell.length_c   1.000
_cell.angle_alpha   90.00
_cell.angle_beta   90.00
_cell.angle_gamma   90.00
#
_symmetry.space_group_name_H-M   'P 1'
#
loop_
_entity.id
_entity.type
_entity.pdbx_description
1 polymer ?
#
loop_
_entity_poly.entity_id
_entity_poly.type
_entity_poly.pdbx_seq_one_letter_code
_entity_poly.pdbx_strand_id
1 'polypeptide(L)'
;MSSIVRDEILARLKAAPKVPIPPRPPKPKLHEHALTGEAVIEKFSKTLVEETGVVHRVKTPEEVLAKLAQIVAEEGLKKVMASNDDVIAPLNLKAWGEKNNIKVMVPKDYPDRNSYRNAVFDQADAGITGANF
;
A
#
# COMPACT_ATOMS: atom_id res chain seq x y z
N MET A 1 21.50 8.24 49.78
CA MET A 1 22.47 7.21 49.34
C MET A 1 22.35 6.80 47.85
N SER A 2 21.34 7.25 47.06
CA SER A 2 21.25 6.82 45.64
C SER A 2 22.09 7.62 44.64
N SER A 3 22.50 8.85 44.96
CA SER A 3 23.36 9.67 44.09
C SER A 3 24.79 9.12 44.02
N ILE A 4 25.35 8.71 45.16
CA ILE A 4 26.71 8.19 45.27
C ILE A 4 26.89 6.91 44.43
N VAL A 5 25.92 5.99 44.47
CA VAL A 5 25.96 4.75 43.68
C VAL A 5 25.86 5.03 42.18
N ARG A 6 25.00 5.98 41.79
CA ARG A 6 24.89 6.42 40.38
C ARG A 6 26.20 7.01 39.88
N ASP A 7 26.84 7.87 40.68
CA ASP A 7 28.07 8.55 40.30
C ASP A 7 29.24 7.56 40.22
N GLU A 8 29.30 6.56 41.09
CA GLU A 8 30.30 5.49 41.04
C GLU A 8 30.13 4.60 39.79
N ILE A 9 28.90 4.22 39.46
CA ILE A 9 28.60 3.47 38.22
C ILE A 9 29.00 4.28 36.99
N LEU A 10 28.66 5.58 36.96
CA LEU A 10 29.03 6.46 35.85
C LEU A 10 30.54 6.64 35.74
N ALA A 11 31.26 6.75 36.86
CA ALA A 11 32.72 6.82 36.88
C ALA A 11 33.35 5.53 36.32
N ARG A 12 32.85 4.36 36.73
CA ARG A 12 33.30 3.06 36.21
C ARG A 12 33.02 2.89 34.71
N LEU A 13 31.84 3.29 34.25
CA LEU A 13 31.48 3.23 32.81
C LEU A 13 32.33 4.18 31.96
N LYS A 14 32.67 5.37 32.48
CA LYS A 14 33.57 6.32 31.81
C LYS A 14 35.02 5.84 31.77
N ALA A 15 35.47 5.16 32.82
CA ALA A 15 36.82 4.61 32.94
C ALA A 15 37.01 3.27 32.21
N ALA A 16 35.92 2.62 31.79
CA ALA A 16 35.99 1.36 31.06
C ALA A 16 36.79 1.54 29.74
N PRO A 17 37.71 0.61 29.43
CA PRO A 17 38.50 0.68 28.21
C PRO A 17 37.57 0.69 26.99
N LYS A 18 37.71 1.71 26.15
CA LYS A 18 36.97 1.80 24.88
C LYS A 18 37.59 0.82 23.90
N VAL A 19 37.13 -0.42 23.96
CA VAL A 19 37.52 -1.44 22.98
C VAL A 19 36.90 -1.04 21.63
N PRO A 20 37.66 -1.12 20.52
CA PRO A 20 37.10 -0.94 19.18
C PRO A 20 35.93 -1.91 19.00
N ILE A 21 34.72 -1.37 18.83
CA ILE A 21 33.56 -2.18 18.49
C ILE A 21 33.77 -2.65 17.05
N PRO A 22 33.79 -3.96 16.77
CA PRO A 22 33.92 -4.43 15.40
C PRO A 22 32.77 -3.83 14.56
N PRO A 23 33.05 -3.37 13.33
CA PRO A 23 32.01 -2.81 12.50
C PRO A 23 30.91 -3.85 12.27
N ARG A 24 29.65 -3.40 12.32
CA ARG A 24 28.52 -4.27 12.00
C ARG A 24 28.72 -4.84 10.59
N PRO A 25 28.54 -6.15 10.38
CA PRO A 25 28.56 -6.73 9.03
C PRO A 25 27.55 -6.02 8.12
N PRO A 26 27.86 -5.82 6.83
CA PRO A 26 26.89 -5.28 5.89
C PRO A 26 25.68 -6.20 5.83
N LYS A 27 24.48 -5.63 5.73
CA LYS A 27 23.26 -6.41 5.51
C LYS A 27 23.43 -7.18 4.19
N PRO A 28 23.07 -8.49 4.15
CA PRO A 28 23.01 -9.20 2.89
C PRO A 28 22.01 -8.50 1.96
N LYS A 29 22.29 -8.51 0.65
CA LYS A 29 21.34 -7.99 -0.34
C LYS A 29 20.06 -8.82 -0.27
N LEU A 30 18.91 -8.16 -0.33
CA LEU A 30 17.63 -8.86 -0.41
C LEU A 30 17.60 -9.69 -1.70
N HIS A 31 17.12 -10.93 -1.59
CA HIS A 31 17.03 -11.86 -2.70
C HIS A 31 16.18 -11.29 -3.86
N GLU A 32 15.16 -10.52 -3.51
CA GLU A 32 14.24 -9.85 -4.41
C GLU A 32 14.95 -8.89 -5.38
N HIS A 33 16.08 -8.29 -4.98
CA HIS A 33 16.88 -7.43 -5.86
C HIS A 33 17.60 -8.19 -6.98
N ALA A 34 17.72 -9.51 -6.88
CA ALA A 34 18.28 -10.36 -7.92
C ALA A 34 17.22 -10.87 -8.92
N LEU A 35 15.94 -10.63 -8.65
CA LEU A 35 14.85 -11.09 -9.52
C LEU A 35 14.65 -10.15 -10.72
N THR A 36 14.30 -10.73 -11.85
CA THR A 36 13.79 -9.97 -13.00
C THR A 36 12.38 -9.45 -12.71
N GLY A 37 11.93 -8.42 -13.45
CA GLY A 37 10.56 -7.90 -13.29
C GLY A 37 9.48 -8.99 -13.43
N GLU A 38 9.62 -9.90 -14.40
CA GLU A 38 8.69 -11.02 -14.54
C GLU A 38 8.73 -12.00 -13.35
N ALA A 39 9.93 -12.30 -12.83
CA ALA A 39 10.05 -13.16 -11.65
C ALA A 39 9.46 -12.51 -10.39
N VAL A 40 9.53 -11.18 -10.27
CA VAL A 40 8.84 -10.42 -9.21
C VAL A 40 7.32 -10.52 -9.37
N ILE A 41 6.80 -10.31 -10.58
CA ILE A 41 5.36 -10.42 -10.87
C ILE A 41 4.85 -11.83 -10.57
N GLU A 42 5.58 -12.86 -10.99
CA GLU A 42 5.23 -14.26 -10.74
C GLU A 42 5.18 -14.56 -9.23
N LYS A 43 6.22 -14.17 -8.49
CA LYS A 43 6.27 -14.34 -7.03
C LYS A 43 5.13 -13.60 -6.34
N PHE A 44 4.90 -12.34 -6.70
CA PHE A 44 3.82 -11.52 -6.15
C PHE A 44 2.45 -12.15 -6.43
N SER A 45 2.21 -12.56 -7.68
CA SER A 45 0.92 -13.14 -8.08
C SER A 45 0.64 -14.43 -7.32
N LYS A 46 1.68 -15.27 -7.15
CA LYS A 46 1.58 -16.49 -6.37
C LYS A 46 1.24 -16.19 -4.90
N THR A 47 1.99 -15.32 -4.24
CA THR A 47 1.73 -14.95 -2.84
C THR A 47 0.34 -14.34 -2.68
N LEU A 48 -0.10 -13.47 -3.60
CA LEU A 48 -1.41 -12.85 -3.50
C LEU A 48 -2.56 -13.87 -3.64
N VAL A 49 -2.42 -14.86 -4.52
CA VAL A 49 -3.40 -15.96 -4.65
C VAL A 49 -3.40 -16.87 -3.42
N GLU A 50 -2.24 -17.14 -2.81
CA GLU A 50 -2.14 -17.87 -1.54
C GLU A 50 -2.88 -17.13 -0.41
N GLU A 51 -2.87 -15.79 -0.43
CA GLU A 51 -3.63 -14.91 0.47
C GLU A 51 -5.07 -14.65 0.00
N THR A 52 -5.62 -15.51 -0.87
CA THR A 52 -6.99 -15.47 -1.42
C THR A 52 -7.31 -14.31 -2.38
N GLY A 53 -6.33 -13.49 -2.73
CA GLY A 53 -6.48 -12.43 -3.71
C GLY A 53 -6.63 -12.97 -5.13
N VAL A 54 -7.24 -12.16 -6.00
CA VAL A 54 -7.39 -12.47 -7.43
C VAL A 54 -6.52 -11.51 -8.24
N VAL A 55 -5.74 -12.06 -9.17
CA VAL A 55 -4.84 -11.29 -10.04
C VAL A 55 -5.37 -11.26 -11.45
N HIS A 56 -5.49 -10.05 -11.99
CA HIS A 56 -5.83 -9.83 -13.39
C HIS A 56 -4.70 -9.05 -14.07
N ARG A 57 -4.01 -9.70 -15.01
CA ARG A 57 -2.94 -9.08 -15.78
C ARG A 57 -3.50 -8.47 -17.05
N VAL A 58 -3.32 -7.16 -17.19
CA VAL A 58 -3.77 -6.35 -18.33
C VAL A 58 -2.60 -5.50 -18.82
N LYS A 59 -2.61 -5.14 -20.11
CA LYS A 59 -1.48 -4.46 -20.77
C LYS A 59 -1.72 -2.98 -21.00
N THR A 60 -2.98 -2.56 -21.11
CA THR A 60 -3.33 -1.18 -21.46
C THR A 60 -4.35 -0.58 -20.48
N PRO A 61 -4.41 0.75 -20.38
CA PRO A 61 -5.43 1.43 -19.59
C PRO A 61 -6.87 1.05 -19.96
N GLU A 62 -7.14 0.83 -21.26
CA GLU A 62 -8.46 0.43 -21.74
C GLU A 62 -8.82 -0.99 -21.26
N GLU A 63 -7.86 -1.90 -21.27
CA GLU A 63 -8.03 -3.25 -20.70
C GLU A 63 -8.27 -3.20 -19.19
N VAL A 64 -7.60 -2.29 -18.47
CA VAL A 64 -7.87 -2.06 -17.03
C VAL A 64 -9.32 -1.65 -16.83
N LEU A 65 -9.80 -0.64 -17.56
CA LEU A 65 -11.18 -0.14 -17.45
C LEU A 65 -12.22 -1.19 -17.83
N ALA A 66 -11.95 -1.99 -18.86
CA ALA A 66 -12.81 -3.11 -19.25
C ALA A 66 -12.86 -4.17 -18.15
N LYS A 67 -11.72 -4.50 -17.54
CA LYS A 67 -11.66 -5.49 -16.46
C LYS A 67 -12.34 -5.00 -15.19
N LEU A 68 -12.17 -3.73 -14.82
CA LEU A 68 -12.91 -3.11 -13.72
C LEU A 68 -14.43 -3.16 -13.95
N ALA A 69 -14.89 -2.90 -15.18
CA ALA A 69 -16.32 -2.96 -15.50
C ALA A 69 -16.86 -4.39 -15.35
N GLN A 70 -16.09 -5.39 -15.77
CA GLN A 70 -16.43 -6.79 -15.55
C GLN A 70 -16.54 -7.11 -14.05
N ILE A 71 -15.55 -6.75 -13.24
CA ILE A 71 -15.53 -7.02 -11.79
C ILE A 71 -16.74 -6.37 -11.11
N VAL A 72 -17.00 -5.09 -11.41
CA VAL A 72 -18.14 -4.39 -10.82
C VAL A 72 -19.47 -5.03 -11.21
N ALA A 73 -19.61 -5.50 -12.45
CA ALA A 73 -20.82 -6.19 -12.87
C ALA A 73 -20.99 -7.55 -12.18
N GLU A 74 -19.91 -8.33 -12.06
CA GLU A 74 -19.89 -9.65 -11.42
C GLU A 74 -20.18 -9.57 -9.92
N GLU A 75 -19.63 -8.55 -9.24
CA GLU A 75 -19.82 -8.34 -7.80
C GLU A 75 -21.06 -7.47 -7.48
N GLY A 76 -21.73 -6.92 -8.48
CA GLY A 76 -22.93 -6.10 -8.32
C GLY A 76 -22.69 -4.74 -7.68
N LEU A 77 -21.46 -4.22 -7.73
CA LEU A 77 -21.07 -2.95 -7.09
C LEU A 77 -21.77 -1.74 -7.74
N LYS A 78 -22.15 -0.76 -6.93
CA LYS A 78 -22.84 0.46 -7.38
C LYS A 78 -22.12 1.73 -6.98
N LYS A 79 -21.36 1.69 -5.88
CA LYS A 79 -20.64 2.82 -5.31
C LYS A 79 -19.21 2.39 -5.00
N VAL A 80 -18.24 3.07 -5.59
CA VAL A 80 -16.82 2.79 -5.34
C VAL A 80 -16.13 4.05 -4.85
N MET A 81 -15.17 3.88 -3.94
CA MET A 81 -14.27 4.94 -3.50
C MET A 81 -12.94 4.82 -4.24
N ALA A 82 -12.56 5.84 -5.01
CA ALA A 82 -11.27 5.90 -5.67
C ALA A 82 -10.31 6.84 -4.93
N SER A 83 -9.04 6.46 -4.81
CA SER A 83 -7.97 7.38 -4.38
C SER A 83 -7.64 8.41 -5.47
N ASN A 84 -6.81 9.39 -5.12
CA ASN A 84 -6.34 10.44 -6.04
C ASN A 84 -4.83 10.29 -6.34
N ASP A 85 -4.31 9.06 -6.37
CA ASP A 85 -2.90 8.81 -6.67
C ASP A 85 -2.61 8.83 -8.18
N ASP A 86 -1.34 9.04 -8.52
CA ASP A 86 -0.88 9.21 -9.90
C ASP A 86 -0.94 7.92 -10.72
N VAL A 87 -1.07 6.75 -10.08
CA VAL A 87 -1.16 5.46 -10.78
C VAL A 87 -2.52 5.32 -11.45
N ILE A 88 -3.60 5.73 -10.77
CA ILE A 88 -4.97 5.62 -11.29
C ILE A 88 -5.52 6.92 -11.88
N ALA A 89 -4.87 8.07 -11.65
CA ALA A 89 -5.27 9.36 -12.22
C ALA A 89 -5.49 9.33 -13.75
N PRO A 90 -4.65 8.66 -14.57
CA PRO A 90 -4.84 8.60 -16.03
C PRO A 90 -6.10 7.85 -16.48
N LEU A 91 -6.70 7.02 -15.62
CA LEU A 91 -7.84 6.17 -15.98
C LEU A 91 -9.18 6.92 -16.05
N ASN A 92 -9.22 8.20 -15.61
CA ASN A 92 -10.42 9.02 -15.53
C ASN A 92 -11.65 8.25 -14.98
N LEU A 93 -11.49 7.73 -13.76
CA LEU A 93 -12.47 6.83 -13.15
C LEU A 93 -13.86 7.45 -13.02
N LYS A 94 -13.99 8.79 -12.86
CA LYS A 94 -15.31 9.45 -12.83
C LYS A 94 -16.07 9.24 -14.16
N ALA A 95 -15.44 9.52 -15.30
CA ALA A 95 -16.07 9.33 -16.61
C ALA A 95 -16.37 7.84 -16.90
N TRP A 96 -15.46 6.95 -16.49
CA TRP A 96 -15.69 5.50 -16.58
C TRP A 96 -16.89 5.06 -15.73
N GLY A 97 -17.03 5.58 -14.51
CA GLY A 97 -18.13 5.26 -13.62
C GLY A 97 -19.47 5.68 -14.21
N GLU A 98 -19.57 6.90 -14.74
CA GLU A 98 -20.77 7.41 -15.41
C GLU A 98 -21.21 6.48 -16.57
N LYS A 99 -20.26 6.06 -17.41
CA LYS A 99 -20.54 5.14 -18.54
C LYS A 99 -21.08 3.79 -18.09
N ASN A 100 -20.67 3.30 -16.92
CA ASN A 100 -21.04 1.97 -16.41
C ASN A 100 -22.12 2.02 -15.33
N ASN A 101 -22.74 3.19 -15.10
CA ASN A 101 -23.74 3.40 -14.05
C ASN A 101 -23.22 3.06 -12.64
N ILE A 102 -21.99 3.50 -12.34
CA ILE A 102 -21.29 3.34 -11.07
C ILE A 102 -21.01 4.72 -10.50
N LYS A 103 -21.39 4.95 -9.24
CA LYS A 103 -21.04 6.18 -8.53
C LYS A 103 -19.59 6.08 -8.05
N VAL A 104 -18.70 6.83 -8.69
CA VAL A 104 -17.30 6.97 -8.26
C VAL A 104 -17.18 8.16 -7.32
N MET A 105 -16.85 7.87 -6.07
CA MET A 105 -16.61 8.85 -5.01
C MET A 105 -15.10 9.03 -4.85
N VAL A 106 -14.66 10.25 -4.57
CA VAL A 106 -13.24 10.55 -4.27
C VAL A 106 -13.13 11.35 -2.97
N PRO A 107 -11.97 11.33 -2.28
CA PRO A 107 -11.79 12.07 -1.03
C PRO A 107 -12.14 13.56 -1.11
N LYS A 108 -11.91 14.19 -2.27
CA LYS A 108 -12.22 15.61 -2.52
C LYS A 108 -13.72 15.93 -2.55
N ASP A 109 -14.59 14.93 -2.67
CA ASP A 109 -16.04 15.13 -2.64
C ASP A 109 -16.57 15.35 -1.21
N TYR A 110 -15.70 15.23 -0.18
CA TYR A 110 -16.07 15.33 1.23
C TYR A 110 -15.37 16.51 1.92
N PRO A 111 -16.10 17.29 2.74
CA PRO A 111 -15.56 18.50 3.36
C PRO A 111 -14.59 18.23 4.51
N ASP A 112 -14.64 17.04 5.12
CA ASP A 112 -13.85 16.71 6.29
C ASP A 112 -13.54 15.20 6.41
N ARG A 113 -12.63 14.87 7.32
CA ARG A 113 -12.17 13.50 7.54
C ARG A 113 -13.26 12.55 8.03
N ASN A 114 -14.19 13.02 8.87
CA ASN A 114 -15.24 12.17 9.43
C ASN A 114 -16.31 11.86 8.37
N SER A 115 -16.72 12.85 7.58
CA SER A 115 -17.65 12.62 6.46
C SER A 115 -17.05 11.70 5.40
N TYR A 116 -15.76 11.87 5.08
CA TYR A 116 -15.03 10.94 4.22
C TYR A 116 -15.00 9.51 4.78
N ARG A 117 -14.59 9.34 6.05
CA ARG A 117 -14.53 8.04 6.71
C ARG A 117 -15.89 7.34 6.66
N ASN A 118 -16.95 8.03 7.04
CA ASN A 118 -18.31 7.45 7.02
C ASN A 118 -18.70 7.04 5.60
N ALA A 119 -18.33 7.81 4.57
CA ALA A 119 -18.59 7.39 3.19
C ALA A 119 -17.81 6.14 2.77
N VAL A 120 -16.53 6.03 3.16
CA VAL A 120 -15.70 4.86 2.85
C VAL A 120 -16.27 3.58 3.47
N PHE A 121 -16.66 3.62 4.76
CA PHE A 121 -17.03 2.42 5.49
C PHE A 121 -18.54 2.13 5.47
N ASP A 122 -19.40 3.13 5.30
CA ASP A 122 -20.85 2.98 5.40
C ASP A 122 -21.57 3.08 4.04
N GLN A 123 -20.90 3.56 2.98
CA GLN A 123 -21.55 3.83 1.69
C GLN A 123 -20.87 3.22 0.46
N ALA A 124 -19.56 2.99 0.50
CA ALA A 124 -18.83 2.40 -0.62
C ALA A 124 -18.92 0.87 -0.55
N ASP A 125 -19.13 0.24 -1.70
CA ASP A 125 -19.12 -1.21 -1.84
C ASP A 125 -17.68 -1.74 -1.98
N ALA A 126 -16.80 -0.93 -2.59
CA ALA A 126 -15.39 -1.28 -2.80
C ALA A 126 -14.49 -0.03 -2.89
N GLY A 127 -13.18 -0.25 -2.70
CA GLY A 127 -12.13 0.74 -2.91
C GLY A 127 -11.30 0.45 -4.17
N ILE A 128 -10.96 1.49 -4.93
CA ILE A 128 -10.01 1.42 -6.04
C ILE A 128 -8.79 2.28 -5.67
N THR A 129 -7.64 1.64 -5.55
CA THR A 129 -6.40 2.31 -5.16
C THR A 129 -5.26 1.95 -6.08
N GLY A 130 -4.41 2.93 -6.41
CA GLY A 130 -3.12 2.65 -7.00
C GLY A 130 -2.11 2.19 -5.96
N ALA A 131 -1.12 1.43 -6.42
CA ALA A 131 0.05 1.06 -5.64
C ALA A 131 1.30 1.31 -6.49
N ASN A 132 2.24 2.10 -5.97
CA ASN A 132 3.60 2.20 -6.48
C ASN A 132 4.57 1.81 -5.36
N PHE A 133 5.69 1.19 -5.72
CA PHE A 133 6.72 0.69 -4.80
C PHE A 133 8.11 0.94 -5.37
#